data_AF-A0A2M7NTL3-F1
#
_entry.id   AF-A0A2M7NTL3-F1
#
_cell.length_a   1.000
_cell.length_b   1.000
_cell.length_c   1.000
_cell.angle_alpha   90.00
_cell.angle_beta   90.00
_cell.angle_gamma   90.00
#
_symmetry.space_group_name_H-M   'P 1'
#
loop_
_entity.id
_entity.type
_entity.pdbx_description
1 polymer ?
#
loop_
_entity_poly.entity_id
_entity_poly.type
_entity_poly.pdbx_seq_one_letter_code
_entity_poly.pdbx_strand_id
1 'polypeptide(L)'
;MKKITLLLLLLILPGFILGQNLLVNGDFENTDPATGGQAIGKLPGGTDNTVATWTVKSTGATRTSINAGALTAHGGENYLNLPNDYHEFRQPFTAVAGTEYTLKFWNRFV
;
A
#
# COMPACT_ATOMS: atom_id res chain seq x y z
N MET A 1 36.07 1.82 -34.63
CA MET A 1 34.67 1.37 -34.51
C MET A 1 34.16 1.21 -33.06
N LYS A 2 34.62 2.03 -32.09
CA LYS A 2 34.23 1.92 -30.66
C LYS A 2 33.34 3.07 -30.15
N LYS A 3 33.13 4.12 -30.96
CA LYS A 3 32.41 5.34 -30.55
C LYS A 3 30.90 5.28 -30.81
N ILE A 4 30.44 4.40 -31.70
CA ILE A 4 29.03 4.25 -32.07
C ILE A 4 28.25 3.44 -31.02
N THR A 5 28.91 2.47 -30.36
CA THR A 5 28.29 1.63 -29.33
C THR A 5 27.96 2.41 -28.04
N LEU A 6 28.76 3.44 -27.69
CA LEU A 6 28.51 4.27 -26.52
C LEU A 6 27.33 5.24 -26.73
N LEU A 7 27.11 5.68 -27.98
CA LEU A 7 26.01 6.57 -28.32
C LEU A 7 24.65 5.84 -28.32
N LEU A 8 24.62 4.55 -28.69
CA LEU A 8 23.42 3.73 -28.57
C LEU A 8 23.05 3.44 -27.10
N LEU A 9 24.01 3.38 -26.18
CA LEU A 9 23.74 3.16 -24.76
C LEU A 9 23.10 4.39 -24.08
N LEU A 10 23.36 5.61 -24.60
CA LEU A 10 22.74 6.84 -24.11
C LEU A 10 21.34 7.12 -24.71
N LEU A 11 20.96 6.45 -25.80
CA LEU A 11 19.64 6.60 -26.44
C LEU A 11 18.59 5.59 -25.93
N ILE A 12 18.98 4.65 -25.07
CA ILE A 12 18.04 3.75 -24.40
C ILE A 12 17.60 4.42 -23.10
N LEU A 13 16.40 4.99 -23.13
CA LEU A 13 15.59 5.50 -22.01
C LEU A 13 15.65 7.02 -21.75
N PRO A 14 15.10 7.85 -22.65
CA PRO A 14 14.38 9.02 -22.19
C PRO A 14 13.08 8.54 -21.52
N GLY A 15 12.96 8.78 -20.22
CA GLY A 15 11.67 8.95 -19.57
C GLY A 15 10.98 7.68 -19.12
N PHE A 16 11.36 7.18 -17.95
CA PHE A 16 10.43 6.75 -16.90
C PHE A 16 11.28 6.59 -15.64
N ILE A 17 11.66 7.71 -15.01
CA ILE A 17 11.92 7.66 -13.57
C ILE A 17 10.54 7.46 -12.96
N LEU A 18 10.06 6.21 -12.97
CA LEU A 18 8.95 5.84 -12.12
C LEU A 18 9.49 6.06 -10.71
N GLY A 19 8.98 7.09 -10.04
CA GLY A 19 9.29 7.30 -8.62
C GLY A 19 9.07 5.99 -7.88
N GLN A 20 10.00 5.63 -7.01
CA GLN A 20 9.85 4.45 -6.17
C GLN A 20 8.62 4.63 -5.27
N ASN A 21 7.77 3.60 -5.19
CA ASN A 21 6.71 3.61 -4.17
C ASN A 21 7.37 3.54 -2.79
N LEU A 22 7.15 4.57 -1.98
CA LEU A 22 7.71 4.67 -0.63
C LEU A 22 6.88 3.92 0.40
N LEU A 23 5.65 3.54 0.03
CA LEU A 23 4.76 2.79 0.90
C LEU A 23 5.04 1.29 0.75
N VAL A 24 5.28 0.65 1.89
CA VAL A 24 5.42 -0.81 1.96
C VAL A 24 4.03 -1.42 2.12
N ASN A 25 3.72 -2.47 1.36
CA ASN A 25 2.42 -3.14 1.44
C ASN A 25 1.23 -2.17 1.26
N GLY A 26 1.34 -1.22 0.32
CA GLY A 26 0.26 -0.27 -0.01
C GLY A 26 -0.87 -0.87 -0.86
N ASP A 27 -0.65 -2.07 -1.40
CA ASP A 27 -1.62 -2.95 -2.06
C ASP A 27 -2.33 -3.89 -1.07
N PHE A 28 -1.83 -4.00 0.16
CA PHE A 28 -2.38 -4.81 1.25
C PHE A 28 -2.34 -6.33 1.04
N GLU A 29 -1.49 -6.81 0.14
CA GLU A 29 -1.34 -8.24 -0.17
C GLU A 29 -0.58 -9.03 0.91
N ASN A 30 0.30 -8.36 1.66
CA ASN A 30 1.00 -8.99 2.76
C ASN A 30 0.14 -8.94 4.03
N THR A 31 -0.57 -10.05 4.26
CA THR A 31 -1.39 -10.29 5.45
C THR A 31 -0.74 -11.24 6.45
N ASP A 32 0.55 -11.57 6.29
CA ASP A 32 1.27 -12.51 7.15
C ASP A 32 1.69 -11.84 8.48
N PRO A 33 1.15 -12.29 9.64
CA PRO A 33 1.53 -11.77 10.95
C PRO A 33 3.04 -11.85 11.24
N ALA A 34 3.75 -12.83 10.67
CA ALA A 34 5.17 -13.04 10.92
C ALA A 34 6.07 -11.93 10.34
N THR A 35 5.55 -11.13 9.40
CA THR A 35 6.29 -10.04 8.76
C THR A 35 6.16 -8.69 9.50
N GLY A 36 5.65 -8.71 10.74
CA GLY A 36 5.52 -7.51 11.58
C GLY A 36 4.22 -6.73 11.33
N GLY A 37 3.17 -7.41 10.88
CA GLY A 37 1.85 -6.80 10.72
C GLY A 37 1.11 -6.62 12.03
N GLN A 38 0.39 -5.51 12.15
CA GLN A 38 -0.58 -5.35 13.22
C GLN A 38 -1.85 -6.13 12.86
N ALA A 39 -2.41 -6.84 13.84
CA ALA A 39 -3.71 -7.46 13.69
C ALA A 39 -4.78 -6.38 13.46
N ILE A 40 -5.46 -6.46 12.33
CA ILE A 40 -6.60 -5.63 11.98
C ILE A 40 -7.84 -6.51 12.04
N GLY A 41 -8.86 -6.03 12.75
CA GLY A 41 -9.90 -6.86 13.32
C GLY A 41 -10.58 -7.85 12.35
N LYS A 42 -11.01 -8.98 12.92
CA LYS A 42 -11.79 -10.04 12.28
C LYS A 42 -13.12 -9.55 11.67
N LEU A 43 -13.42 -10.00 10.45
CA LEU A 43 -14.79 -10.07 9.93
C LEU A 43 -15.52 -11.26 10.57
N PRO A 44 -16.83 -11.19 10.86
CA PRO A 44 -17.56 -12.29 11.50
C PRO A 44 -17.30 -13.64 10.80
N GLY A 45 -16.77 -14.62 11.55
CA GLY A 45 -16.44 -15.96 11.03
C GLY A 45 -15.02 -16.15 10.47
N GLY A 46 -14.23 -15.10 10.24
CA GLY A 46 -12.88 -15.21 9.68
C GLY A 46 -11.75 -15.44 10.70
N THR A 47 -10.54 -15.71 10.21
CA THR A 47 -9.29 -15.58 10.99
C THR A 47 -8.94 -14.10 11.17
N ASP A 48 -8.13 -13.77 12.19
CA ASP A 48 -7.59 -12.41 12.32
C ASP A 48 -6.72 -12.10 11.09
N ASN A 49 -6.99 -10.98 10.43
CA ASN A 49 -6.15 -10.50 9.34
C ASN A 49 -5.07 -9.60 9.94
N THR A 50 -3.87 -9.62 9.37
CA THR A 50 -2.85 -8.62 9.69
C THR A 50 -2.60 -7.74 8.48
N VAL A 51 -2.07 -6.54 8.71
CA VAL A 51 -1.53 -5.71 7.64
C VAL A 51 -0.09 -5.38 8.00
N ALA A 52 0.85 -5.94 7.24
CA ALA A 52 2.28 -5.73 7.46
C ALA A 52 2.62 -4.23 7.38
N THR A 53 3.44 -3.73 8.31
CA THR A 53 4.05 -2.37 8.29
C THR A 53 3.12 -1.16 8.46
N TRP A 54 1.81 -1.36 8.60
CA TRP A 54 0.87 -0.28 8.89
C TRP A 54 0.51 -0.26 10.39
N THR A 55 0.37 0.94 10.95
CA THR A 55 -0.16 1.14 12.30
C THR A 55 -1.66 1.37 12.22
N VAL A 56 -2.42 0.60 13.00
CA VAL A 56 -3.87 0.69 13.07
C VAL A 56 -4.33 0.85 14.50
N LYS A 57 -5.09 1.91 14.77
CA LYS A 57 -5.79 2.11 16.05
C LYS A 57 -7.28 2.25 15.78
N SER A 58 -8.07 1.29 16.26
CA SER A 58 -9.53 1.39 16.30
C SER A 58 -9.99 1.66 17.73
N THR A 59 -10.88 2.64 17.90
CA THR A 59 -11.49 3.02 19.18
C THR A 59 -12.94 2.56 19.31
N GLY A 60 -13.44 1.69 18.42
CA GLY A 60 -14.86 1.30 18.35
C GLY A 60 -15.12 -0.18 18.06
N ALA A 61 -16.40 -0.54 17.99
CA ALA A 61 -16.88 -1.87 17.59
C ALA A 61 -16.70 -2.13 16.07
N THR A 62 -16.61 -1.06 15.28
CA THR A 62 -16.24 -1.05 13.86
C THR A 62 -14.72 -1.22 13.72
N ARG A 63 -14.27 -2.18 12.91
CA ARG A 63 -12.85 -2.54 12.81
C ARG A 63 -12.39 -2.46 11.36
N THR A 64 -11.20 -1.89 11.16
CA THR A 64 -10.44 -2.01 9.92
C THR A 64 -10.24 -3.49 9.61
N SER A 65 -10.42 -3.88 8.36
CA SER A 65 -10.29 -5.28 7.92
C SER A 65 -9.80 -5.38 6.48
N ILE A 66 -9.33 -6.56 6.09
CA ILE A 66 -9.08 -6.92 4.70
C ILE A 66 -10.31 -7.65 4.15
N ASN A 67 -10.73 -7.28 2.94
CA ASN A 67 -11.76 -7.98 2.16
C ASN A 67 -13.14 -8.15 2.84
N ALA A 68 -13.73 -7.04 3.29
CA ALA A 68 -15.09 -6.99 3.83
C ALA A 68 -16.15 -6.94 2.72
N GLY A 69 -16.90 -8.04 2.57
CA GLY A 69 -18.00 -8.12 1.62
C GLY A 69 -17.56 -8.49 0.20
N ALA A 70 -18.47 -8.32 -0.77
CA ALA A 70 -18.32 -8.81 -2.14
C ALA A 70 -17.70 -7.77 -3.10
N LEU A 71 -16.75 -6.97 -2.63
CA LEU A 71 -16.02 -6.02 -3.49
C LEU A 71 -14.74 -6.67 -4.04
N THR A 72 -14.27 -6.15 -5.17
CA THR A 72 -13.03 -6.55 -5.82
C THR A 72 -11.94 -5.50 -5.58
N ALA A 73 -10.72 -5.95 -5.28
CA ALA A 73 -9.56 -5.07 -5.18
C ALA A 73 -9.26 -4.38 -6.51
N HIS A 74 -8.63 -3.20 -6.47
CA HIS A 74 -8.19 -2.52 -7.69
C HIS A 74 -7.04 -3.28 -8.39
N GLY A 75 -6.15 -3.88 -7.59
CA GLY A 75 -5.12 -4.81 -8.03
C GLY A 75 -4.94 -5.87 -6.95
N GLY A 76 -4.44 -7.05 -7.35
CA GLY A 76 -4.26 -8.17 -6.43
C GLY A 76 -5.59 -8.79 -5.96
N GLU A 77 -5.56 -9.37 -4.76
CA GLU A 77 -6.68 -10.05 -4.11
C GLU A 77 -7.23 -9.27 -2.91
N ASN A 78 -6.44 -8.35 -2.35
CA ASN A 78 -6.71 -7.72 -1.07
C ASN A 78 -7.03 -6.23 -1.23
N TYR A 79 -8.03 -5.77 -0.46
CA TYR A 79 -8.31 -4.35 -0.27
C TYR A 79 -8.61 -4.05 1.20
N LEU A 80 -8.21 -2.85 1.61
CA LEU A 80 -8.48 -2.34 2.93
C LEU A 80 -9.93 -1.84 3.04
N ASN A 81 -10.62 -2.26 4.08
CA ASN A 81 -11.88 -1.68 4.50
C ASN A 81 -11.65 -0.77 5.70
N LEU A 82 -11.88 0.52 5.49
CA LEU A 82 -11.87 1.54 6.54
C LEU A 82 -13.33 1.94 6.82
N PRO A 83 -13.84 1.70 8.04
CA PRO A 83 -15.14 2.21 8.45
C PRO A 83 -15.19 3.75 8.37
N ASN A 84 -16.40 4.31 8.26
CA ASN A 84 -16.62 5.76 8.22
C ASN A 84 -16.35 6.50 9.55
N ASP A 85 -15.81 5.80 10.56
CA ASP A 85 -15.37 6.40 11.82
C ASP A 85 -13.90 6.85 11.71
N TYR A 86 -13.46 7.72 12.62
CA TYR A 86 -12.04 8.06 12.68
C TYR A 86 -11.20 6.81 13.03
N HIS A 87 -10.29 6.45 12.14
CA HIS A 87 -9.30 5.39 12.35
C HIS A 87 -7.90 5.97 12.16
N GLU A 88 -7.03 5.79 13.15
CA GLU A 88 -5.60 6.03 12.91
C GLU A 88 -5.09 4.88 12.05
N PHE A 89 -5.01 5.11 10.73
CA PHE A 89 -4.39 4.20 9.77
C PHE A 89 -3.22 4.92 9.11
N ARG A 90 -1.99 4.55 9.47
CA ARG A 90 -0.79 5.26 9.03
C ARG A 90 0.40 4.34 8.82
N GLN A 91 1.29 4.75 7.92
CA GLN A 91 2.62 4.18 7.78
C GLN A 91 3.64 5.32 7.75
N PRO A 92 4.70 5.26 8.58
CA PRO A 92 5.80 6.21 8.47
C PRO A 92 6.59 5.94 7.19
N PHE A 93 7.06 6.99 6.53
CA PHE A 93 7.97 6.90 5.40
C PHE A 93 9.09 7.95 5.55
N THR A 94 10.23 7.71 4.90
CA THR A 94 11.36 8.64 4.91
C THR A 94 11.26 9.62 3.74
N ALA A 95 11.07 10.90 4.05
CA ALA A 95 11.09 11.97 3.07
C ALA A 95 12.48 12.65 3.01
N VAL A 96 12.81 13.22 1.85
CA VAL A 96 14.03 13.97 1.57
C VAL A 96 13.63 15.44 1.39
N ALA A 97 14.35 16.33 2.09
CA ALA A 97 14.08 17.76 2.02
C ALA A 97 14.20 18.30 0.59
N GLY A 98 13.28 19.18 0.19
CA GLY A 98 13.25 19.77 -1.15
C GLY A 98 12.75 18.84 -2.26
N THR A 99 12.22 17.66 -1.93
CA THR A 99 11.68 16.70 -2.90
C THR A 99 10.16 16.82 -2.99
N GLU A 100 9.63 16.88 -4.20
CA GLU A 100 8.19 16.77 -4.46
C GLU A 100 7.78 15.30 -4.52
N TYR A 101 6.63 14.97 -3.91
CA TYR A 101 6.08 13.62 -3.87
C TYR A 101 4.68 13.58 -4.47
N THR A 102 4.36 12.45 -5.10
CA THR A 102 3.00 12.17 -5.57
C THR A 102 2.39 11.05 -4.74
N LEU A 103 1.20 11.29 -4.18
CA LEU A 103 0.37 10.26 -3.55
C LEU A 103 -0.75 9.85 -4.51
N LYS A 104 -0.88 8.53 -4.75
CA LYS A 104 -1.98 7.95 -5.52
C LYS A 104 -2.60 6.81 -4.72
N PHE A 105 -3.91 6.76 -4.69
CA PHE A 105 -4.67 5.67 -4.07
C PHE A 105 -5.99 5.49 -4.81
N TRP A 106 -6.51 4.26 -4.78
CA TRP A 106 -7.83 3.93 -5.31
C TRP A 106 -8.77 3.75 -4.13
N ASN A 107 -9.92 4.41 -4.18
CA ASN A 107 -10.93 4.30 -3.15
C ASN A 107 -12.31 4.07 -3.77
N ARG A 108 -13.14 3.32 -3.07
CA ARG A 108 -14.55 3.11 -3.40
C ARG A 108 -15.37 3.48 -2.18
N PHE A 109 -16.09 4.59 -2.27
CA PHE A 109 -17.06 4.98 -1.25
C PHE A 109 -18.33 4.16 -1.43
N VAL A 110 -18.79 3.53 -0.35
CA VAL A 110 -20.01 2.71 -0.30
C VAL A 110 -20.96 3.21 0.77
#